data_AF-A0A1L2ZXU0-F1
#
_entry.id   AF-A0A1L2ZXU0-F1
#
_cell.length_a   1.000
_cell.length_b   1.000
_cell.length_c   1.000
_cell.angle_alpha   90.00
_cell.angle_beta   90.00
_cell.angle_gamma   90.00
#
_symmetry.space_group_name_H-M   'P 1'
#
loop_
_entity.id
_entity.type
_entity.pdbx_description
1 polymer ?
#
loop_
_entity_poly.entity_id
_entity_poly.type
_entity_poly.pdbx_seq_one_letter_code
_entity_poly.pdbx_strand_id
1 'polypeptide(L)'
;MMQPTHTHSTLQYIHISVPEILLSNIQIKNSWQDYNQEWSYRLDPPHASHPFQRDLYIIKSKNIETEDIKKILDNIVVKNSKNKDDLKNIVEAETVIKEILDLSNYIPIENWLNDTGNRSIVESMIDKNKVKLLDII
;
A
#
# COMPACT_ATOMS: atom_id res chain seq x y z
N MET A 1 -27.90 26.45 -4.33
CA MET A 1 -27.66 25.00 -4.11
C MET A 1 -26.16 24.78 -4.27
N MET A 2 -25.44 24.48 -3.19
CA MET A 2 -24.04 24.09 -3.27
C MET A 2 -24.00 22.60 -3.63
N GLN A 3 -23.36 22.27 -4.76
CA GLN A 3 -23.02 20.88 -5.06
C GLN A 3 -21.99 20.41 -4.01
N PRO A 4 -22.13 19.21 -3.43
CA PRO A 4 -21.03 18.64 -2.67
C PRO A 4 -19.89 18.43 -3.66
N THR A 5 -18.78 19.11 -3.46
CA THR A 5 -17.52 18.76 -4.12
C THR A 5 -17.11 17.40 -3.57
N HIS A 6 -17.61 16.34 -4.18
CA HIS A 6 -16.99 15.03 -4.09
C HIS A 6 -15.61 15.20 -4.70
N THR A 7 -14.63 15.56 -3.86
CA THR A 7 -13.24 15.39 -4.21
C THR A 7 -13.04 13.89 -4.25
N HIS A 8 -13.37 13.27 -5.39
CA HIS A 8 -13.11 11.88 -5.65
C HIS A 8 -11.63 11.64 -5.37
N SER A 9 -11.35 10.67 -4.51
CA SER A 9 -10.00 10.21 -4.31
C SER A 9 -9.41 9.76 -5.65
N THR A 10 -8.19 10.21 -5.91
CA THR A 10 -7.39 9.72 -7.04
C THR A 10 -6.49 8.54 -6.66
N LEU A 11 -6.49 8.15 -5.38
CA LEU A 11 -5.70 7.03 -4.88
C LEU A 11 -6.22 5.72 -5.49
N GLN A 12 -5.32 5.06 -6.22
CA GLN A 12 -5.57 3.82 -6.94
C GLN A 12 -4.61 2.72 -6.53
N TYR A 13 -3.45 3.08 -5.96
CA TYR A 13 -2.43 2.11 -5.59
C TYR A 13 -1.66 2.53 -4.34
N ILE A 14 -1.31 1.55 -3.52
CA ILE A 14 -0.49 1.70 -2.32
C ILE A 14 0.52 0.55 -2.30
N HIS A 15 1.79 0.88 -2.09
CA HIS A 15 2.84 -0.09 -1.76
C HIS A 15 3.41 0.25 -0.39
N ILE A 16 3.38 -0.74 0.51
CA ILE A 16 3.99 -0.63 1.83
C ILE A 16 4.96 -1.76 2.12
N SER A 17 5.88 -1.48 3.02
CA SER A 17 6.64 -2.51 3.74
C SER A 17 6.08 -2.65 5.15
N VAL A 18 5.69 -3.87 5.52
CA VAL A 18 4.97 -4.16 6.77
C VAL A 18 5.68 -5.26 7.56
N PRO A 19 5.87 -5.11 8.88
CA PRO A 19 6.39 -6.16 9.75
C PRO A 19 5.53 -7.42 9.70
N GLU A 20 6.14 -8.61 9.63
CA GLU A 20 5.38 -9.87 9.56
C GLU A 20 4.43 -10.07 10.75
N ILE A 21 4.79 -9.56 11.92
CA ILE A 21 3.97 -9.64 13.14
C ILE A 21 2.62 -8.89 13.00
N LEU A 22 2.52 -7.93 12.09
CA LEU A 22 1.30 -7.16 11.84
C LEU A 22 0.42 -7.75 10.72
N LEU A 23 0.77 -8.93 10.20
CA LEU A 23 0.04 -9.60 9.12
C LEU A 23 -0.96 -10.65 9.61
N SER A 24 -1.22 -10.74 10.92
CA SER A 24 -2.05 -11.79 11.52
C SER A 24 -3.48 -11.83 10.98
N ASN A 25 -3.98 -10.69 10.47
CA ASN A 25 -5.37 -10.51 10.08
C ASN A 25 -5.61 -10.66 8.57
N ILE A 26 -4.56 -10.90 7.78
CA ILE A 26 -4.68 -11.08 6.33
C ILE A 26 -4.19 -12.46 5.87
N GLN A 27 -4.62 -12.88 4.69
CA GLN A 27 -4.11 -14.09 4.06
C GLN A 27 -2.73 -13.84 3.44
N ILE A 28 -1.74 -14.63 3.85
CA ILE A 28 -0.37 -14.58 3.34
C ILE A 28 -0.28 -15.36 2.02
N LYS A 29 -0.65 -14.72 0.91
CA LYS A 29 -0.54 -15.29 -0.45
C LYS A 29 0.17 -14.34 -1.41
N ASN A 30 0.92 -14.93 -2.33
CA ASN A 30 1.61 -14.24 -3.43
C ASN A 30 0.71 -14.04 -4.67
N SER A 31 -0.59 -14.28 -4.53
CA SER A 31 -1.63 -13.95 -5.52
C SER A 31 -2.44 -12.76 -5.02
N TRP A 32 -3.09 -12.05 -5.94
CA TRP A 32 -4.04 -11.01 -5.55
C TRP A 32 -5.27 -11.61 -4.89
N GLN A 33 -5.82 -10.87 -3.94
CA GLN A 33 -6.93 -11.27 -3.10
C GLN A 33 -7.86 -10.07 -2.95
N ASP A 34 -9.15 -10.28 -3.15
CA ASP A 34 -10.14 -9.25 -2.88
C ASP A 34 -10.21 -9.00 -1.36
N TYR A 35 -10.12 -7.74 -0.94
CA TYR A 35 -10.41 -7.34 0.45
C TYR A 35 -11.88 -6.94 0.59
N ASN A 36 -12.32 -6.02 -0.27
CA ASN A 36 -13.71 -5.58 -0.35
C ASN A 36 -14.10 -5.29 -1.80
N GLN A 37 -15.24 -4.60 -2.02
CA GLN A 37 -15.73 -4.29 -3.37
C GLN A 37 -14.87 -3.26 -4.13
N GLU A 38 -13.88 -2.67 -3.49
CA GLU A 38 -13.07 -1.57 -4.03
C GLU A 38 -11.58 -1.92 -4.07
N TRP A 39 -11.07 -2.61 -3.05
CA TRP A 39 -9.66 -2.86 -2.83
C TRP A 39 -9.33 -4.34 -2.89
N SER A 40 -8.19 -4.62 -3.49
CA SER A 40 -7.53 -5.92 -3.51
C SER A 40 -6.10 -5.78 -3.00
N TYR A 41 -5.52 -6.86 -2.48
CA TYR A 41 -4.16 -6.87 -1.98
C TYR A 41 -3.37 -8.11 -2.39
N ARG A 42 -2.05 -7.99 -2.42
CA ARG A 42 -1.10 -9.09 -2.62
C ARG A 42 0.10 -8.88 -1.73
N LEU A 43 0.56 -9.97 -1.11
CA LEU A 43 1.77 -9.97 -0.31
C LEU A 43 2.89 -10.69 -1.06
N ASP A 44 3.99 -10.02 -1.35
CA ASP A 44 5.12 -10.67 -2.00
C ASP A 44 5.78 -11.69 -1.05
N PRO A 45 6.45 -12.74 -1.55
CA PRO A 45 7.19 -13.70 -0.72
C PRO A 45 8.25 -13.02 0.18
N PRO A 46 8.72 -13.68 1.26
CA PRO A 46 9.82 -13.16 2.07
C PRO A 46 11.07 -12.88 1.21
N HIS A 47 11.75 -11.77 1.49
CA HIS A 47 12.97 -11.39 0.78
C HIS A 47 14.16 -11.30 1.75
N ALA A 48 15.29 -11.89 1.37
CA ALA A 48 16.47 -12.01 2.25
C ALA A 48 17.08 -10.67 2.68
N SER A 49 16.93 -9.60 1.89
CA SER A 49 17.43 -8.27 2.25
C SER A 49 16.58 -7.55 3.30
N HIS A 50 15.32 -7.94 3.47
CA HIS A 50 14.38 -7.34 4.42
C HIS A 50 13.67 -8.45 5.23
N PRO A 51 14.41 -9.29 5.97
CA PRO A 51 13.89 -10.56 6.50
C PRO A 51 12.81 -10.43 7.58
N PHE A 52 12.54 -9.22 8.06
CA PHE A 52 11.53 -8.94 9.09
C PHE A 52 10.30 -8.21 8.55
N GLN A 53 10.30 -7.87 7.27
CA GLN A 53 9.23 -7.11 6.63
C GLN A 53 8.80 -7.80 5.33
N ARG A 54 7.60 -7.48 4.89
CA ARG A 54 7.03 -7.98 3.63
C ARG A 54 6.47 -6.82 2.85
N ASP A 55 6.64 -6.89 1.53
CA ASP A 55 6.00 -5.94 0.63
C ASP A 55 4.53 -6.32 0.45
N LEU A 56 3.65 -5.38 0.83
CA LEU A 56 2.21 -5.48 0.63
C LEU A 56 1.81 -4.45 -0.42
N TYR A 57 1.15 -4.94 -1.45
CA TYR A 57 0.60 -4.15 -2.53
C TYR A 57 -0.91 -4.12 -2.38
N ILE A 58 -1.50 -2.93 -2.46
CA ILE A 58 -2.93 -2.70 -2.39
C ILE A 58 -3.34 -1.89 -3.62
N ILE A 59 -4.38 -2.32 -4.30
CA ILE A 59 -4.82 -1.70 -5.54
C ILE A 59 -6.34 -1.59 -5.59
N LYS A 60 -6.80 -0.49 -6.18
CA LYS A 60 -8.20 -0.22 -6.42
C LYS A 60 -8.63 -0.90 -7.70
N SER A 61 -9.17 -2.10 -7.58
CA SER A 61 -9.61 -2.91 -8.72
C SER A 61 -10.70 -3.86 -8.27
N LYS A 62 -11.67 -4.09 -9.17
CA LYS A 62 -12.69 -5.11 -9.00
C LYS A 62 -12.24 -6.34 -9.79
N ASN A 63 -12.08 -7.47 -9.10
CA ASN A 63 -11.96 -8.77 -9.74
C ASN A 63 -10.66 -8.93 -10.57
N ILE A 64 -9.52 -8.81 -9.89
CA ILE A 64 -8.17 -8.88 -10.49
C ILE A 64 -7.93 -10.16 -11.29
N GLU A 65 -8.59 -11.27 -10.97
CA GLU A 65 -8.45 -12.51 -11.76
C GLU A 65 -8.79 -12.30 -13.24
N THR A 66 -9.66 -11.34 -13.54
CA THR A 66 -10.06 -10.98 -14.92
C THR A 66 -9.30 -9.78 -15.49
N GLU A 67 -8.64 -8.99 -14.64
CA GLU A 67 -7.95 -7.76 -15.03
C GLU A 67 -6.43 -7.97 -15.10
N ASP A 68 -5.81 -7.53 -16.21
CA ASP A 68 -4.36 -7.59 -16.34
C ASP A 68 -3.71 -6.49 -15.48
N ILE A 69 -3.08 -6.90 -14.38
CA ILE A 69 -2.43 -5.99 -13.41
C ILE A 69 -1.42 -5.07 -14.08
N LYS A 70 -0.68 -5.54 -15.10
CA LYS A 70 0.26 -4.65 -15.82
C LYS A 70 -0.50 -3.51 -16.48
N LYS A 71 -1.62 -3.80 -17.14
CA LYS A 71 -2.47 -2.76 -17.74
C LYS A 71 -3.07 -1.84 -16.68
N ILE A 72 -3.49 -2.38 -15.54
CA ILE A 72 -4.03 -1.56 -14.44
C ILE A 72 -2.94 -0.59 -13.96
N LEU A 73 -1.75 -1.08 -13.63
CA LEU A 73 -0.63 -0.26 -13.17
C LEU A 73 -0.17 0.74 -14.23
N ASP A 74 -0.02 0.33 -15.48
CA ASP A 74 0.36 1.22 -16.59
C ASP A 74 -0.68 2.35 -16.76
N ASN A 75 -1.97 2.02 -16.70
CA ASN A 75 -3.05 3.01 -16.77
C ASN A 75 -3.06 3.96 -15.56
N ILE A 76 -2.78 3.44 -14.36
CA ILE A 76 -2.68 4.23 -13.13
C ILE A 76 -1.50 5.20 -13.22
N VAL A 77 -0.32 4.73 -13.60
CA VAL A 77 0.91 5.53 -13.73
C VAL A 77 0.75 6.64 -14.77
N VAL A 78 0.15 6.34 -15.93
CA VAL A 78 -0.08 7.33 -17.00
C VAL A 78 -1.04 8.43 -16.55
N LYS A 79 -2.07 8.11 -15.74
CA LYS A 79 -3.08 9.08 -15.28
C LYS A 79 -2.62 9.95 -14.11
N ASN A 80 -1.77 9.44 -13.22
CA ASN A 80 -1.49 10.06 -11.92
C ASN A 80 -0.07 10.66 -11.80
N SER A 81 0.58 10.98 -12.93
CA SER A 81 1.96 11.49 -13.01
C SER A 81 2.26 12.83 -12.30
N LYS A 82 1.31 13.43 -11.54
CA LYS A 82 1.50 14.75 -10.92
C LYS A 82 1.22 14.88 -9.41
N ASN A 83 0.71 13.87 -8.70
CA ASN A 83 0.19 14.06 -7.33
C ASN A 83 0.65 13.01 -6.28
N LYS A 84 1.89 12.50 -6.38
CA LYS A 84 2.40 11.47 -5.44
C LYS A 84 2.46 11.91 -3.97
N ASP A 85 2.64 13.21 -3.69
CA ASP A 85 2.77 13.74 -2.32
C ASP A 85 1.54 14.57 -1.87
N ASP A 86 0.37 14.35 -2.46
CA ASP A 86 -0.84 15.00 -1.95
C ASP A 86 -1.16 14.44 -0.55
N LEU A 87 -1.15 15.32 0.46
CA LEU A 87 -1.48 14.99 1.85
C LEU A 87 -2.80 14.24 1.96
N LYS A 88 -3.76 14.54 1.08
CA LYS A 88 -5.05 13.83 1.04
C LYS A 88 -4.88 12.35 0.68
N ASN A 89 -4.05 12.04 -0.33
CA ASN A 89 -3.79 10.67 -0.76
C ASN A 89 -3.03 9.90 0.32
N ILE A 90 -2.12 10.55 1.05
CA ILE A 90 -1.39 9.95 2.18
C ILE A 90 -2.37 9.56 3.29
N VAL A 91 -3.24 10.48 3.73
CA VAL A 91 -4.21 10.21 4.81
C VAL A 91 -5.19 9.10 4.42
N GLU A 92 -5.62 9.07 3.16
CA GLU A 92 -6.47 8.00 2.67
C GLU A 92 -5.73 6.66 2.59
N ALA A 93 -4.48 6.65 2.12
CA ALA A 93 -3.67 5.44 2.09
C ALA A 93 -3.49 4.89 3.51
N GLU A 94 -3.18 5.74 4.49
CA GLU A 94 -3.09 5.33 5.90
C GLU A 94 -4.39 4.69 6.41
N THR A 95 -5.54 5.24 6.02
CA THR A 95 -6.85 4.72 6.40
C THR A 95 -7.06 3.32 5.81
N VAL A 96 -6.83 3.15 4.51
CA VAL A 96 -6.96 1.86 3.81
C VAL A 96 -6.00 0.81 4.39
N ILE A 97 -4.74 1.19 4.65
CA ILE A 97 -3.74 0.29 5.26
C ILE A 97 -4.20 -0.19 6.63
N LYS A 98 -4.68 0.73 7.48
CA LYS A 98 -5.16 0.37 8.83
C LYS A 98 -6.39 -0.53 8.77
N GLU A 99 -7.31 -0.30 7.85
CA GLU A 99 -8.47 -1.16 7.65
C GLU A 99 -8.07 -2.57 7.20
N ILE A 100 -7.26 -2.70 6.14
CA ILE A 100 -6.87 -4.00 5.58
C ILE A 100 -6.08 -4.84 6.60
N LEU A 101 -5.17 -4.21 7.33
CA LEU A 101 -4.34 -4.90 8.31
C LEU A 101 -4.99 -5.01 9.70
N ASP A 102 -6.19 -4.44 9.89
CA ASP A 102 -6.89 -4.32 11.17
C ASP A 102 -5.93 -3.76 12.26
N LEU A 103 -5.30 -2.63 11.94
CA LEU A 103 -4.37 -1.93 12.83
C LEU A 103 -5.09 -0.90 13.66
N SER A 104 -4.70 -0.81 14.92
CA SER A 104 -5.12 0.27 15.80
C SER A 104 -4.68 1.64 15.27
N ASN A 105 -5.48 2.68 15.52
CA ASN A 105 -5.19 4.04 15.07
C ASN A 105 -3.87 4.62 15.58
N TYR A 106 -3.33 4.09 16.69
CA TYR A 106 -2.08 4.55 17.29
C TYR A 106 -0.82 3.95 16.67
N ILE A 107 -0.93 2.93 15.81
CA ILE A 107 0.22 2.41 15.07
C ILE A 107 0.55 3.43 13.97
N PRO A 108 1.74 4.07 14.02
CA PRO A 108 2.13 5.02 13.01
C PRO A 108 2.49 4.30 11.71
N ILE A 109 2.08 4.89 10.58
CA ILE A 109 2.57 4.53 9.25
C ILE A 109 3.56 5.62 8.88
N GLU A 110 4.83 5.25 8.70
CA GLU A 110 5.85 6.22 8.36
C GLU A 110 5.79 6.52 6.85
N ASN A 111 5.77 7.80 6.49
CA ASN A 111 5.84 8.23 5.09
C ASN A 111 7.29 8.13 4.58
N TRP A 112 7.53 7.21 3.64
CA TRP A 112 8.82 6.96 3.00
C TRP A 112 8.72 7.10 1.46
N LEU A 113 7.76 7.87 0.95
CA LEU A 113 7.54 8.06 -0.49
C LEU A 113 8.76 8.62 -1.24
N ASN A 114 9.64 9.33 -0.53
CA ASN A 114 10.88 9.92 -1.05
C ASN A 114 12.13 9.07 -0.77
N ASP A 115 11.99 7.87 -0.21
CA ASP A 115 13.11 6.99 0.09
C ASP A 115 13.64 6.29 -1.17
N THR A 116 14.96 6.26 -1.35
CA THR A 116 15.59 5.72 -2.56
C THR A 116 15.72 4.19 -2.57
N GLY A 117 15.27 3.50 -1.52
CA GLY A 117 15.27 2.04 -1.43
C GLY A 117 16.65 1.40 -1.22
N ASN A 118 17.73 2.19 -1.14
CA ASN A 118 19.07 1.70 -0.83
C ASN A 118 19.23 1.48 0.67
N ARG A 119 18.59 0.44 1.22
CA ARG A 119 18.70 0.10 2.63
C ARG A 119 19.66 -1.05 2.86
N SER A 120 20.54 -0.85 3.82
CA SER A 120 21.35 -1.91 4.40
C SER A 120 20.47 -2.87 5.22
N ILE A 121 20.98 -4.09 5.44
CA ILE A 121 20.35 -5.04 6.35
C ILE A 121 20.26 -4.49 7.79
N VAL A 122 21.18 -3.59 8.17
CA VAL A 122 21.21 -2.95 9.49
C VAL A 122 20.03 -2.00 9.66
N GLU A 123 19.74 -1.16 8.66
CA GLU A 123 18.57 -0.28 8.68
C GLU A 123 17.27 -1.09 8.69
N SER A 124 17.24 -2.21 7.97
CA SER A 124 16.12 -3.14 7.99
C SER A 124 15.89 -3.75 9.38
N MET A 125 16.96 -3.99 10.15
CA MET A 125 16.87 -4.44 11.54
C MET A 125 16.36 -3.36 12.50
N ILE A 126 16.79 -2.10 12.30
CA ILE A 126 16.38 -0.96 13.14
C ILE A 126 14.89 -0.70 12.96
N ASP A 127 14.42 -0.72 11.72
CA ASP A 127 13.05 -0.34 11.38
C ASP A 127 12.08 -1.53 11.25
N LYS A 128 12.50 -2.72 11.72
CA LYS A 128 11.76 -3.98 11.57
C LYS A 128 10.33 -3.95 12.12
N ASN A 129 10.00 -3.01 13.00
CA ASN A 129 8.70 -2.87 13.66
C ASN A 129 7.82 -1.76 13.07
N LYS A 130 8.26 -1.08 12.01
CA LYS A 130 7.56 0.07 11.43
C LYS A 130 6.84 -0.32 10.16
N VAL A 131 5.60 0.15 10.00
CA VAL A 131 4.90 0.12 8.71
C VAL A 131 5.36 1.33 7.91
N LYS A 132 5.79 1.11 6.66
CA LYS A 132 6.40 2.15 5.82
C LYS A 132 5.61 2.29 4.53
N LEU A 133 5.14 3.50 4.24
CA LEU A 133 4.52 3.85 2.97
C LEU A 133 5.60 4.12 1.93
N LEU A 134 5.72 3.25 0.93
CA LEU A 134 6.82 3.28 -0.05
C LEU A 134 6.41 3.90 -1.38
N ASP A 135 5.18 3.66 -1.84
CA ASP A 135 4.65 4.31 -3.04
C ASP A 135 3.13 4.48 -2.94
N ILE A 136 2.63 5.55 -3.53
CA ILE A 136 1.19 5.76 -3.77
C ILE A 136 0.99 6.33 -5.16
N ILE A 137 -0.11 5.93 -5.80
CA ILE A 137 -0.51 6.45 -7.10
C ILE A 137 -1.98 6.78 -7.10
#